data_AF-A0AAV3ZPI1-F1
#
_entry.id   AF-A0AAV3ZPI1-F1
#
_cell.length_a   1.000
_cell.length_b   1.000
_cell.length_c   1.000
_cell.angle_alpha   90.00
_cell.angle_beta   90.00
_cell.angle_gamma   90.00
#
_symmetry.space_group_name_H-M   'P 1'
#
loop_
_entity.id
_entity.type
_entity.pdbx_description
1 polymer ?
#
loop_
_entity_poly.entity_id
_entity_poly.type
_entity_poly.pdbx_seq_one_letter_code
_entity_poly.pdbx_strand_id
1 'polypeptide(L)'
;MFWDAKGVILLDILPQGQCINAARYCSTLDRLKEAIRRKRPGLLRRGVVLQHDNATPHSANLTQQWLQPPKGIAIGLVWPAAPGIKFDSKPPSLQEDIAVVNKARAKSAPGPNGVPYLLYKICPNILKKLHKILRSAWKNIKISKEWMTAEEVYIPKEQDSKGIN
;
A
#
# COMPACT_ATOMS: atom_id res chain seq x y z
N MET A 1 11.82 -6.62 -0.13
CA MET A 1 11.26 -7.68 0.75
C MET A 1 9.95 -8.16 0.16
N PHE A 2 9.70 -9.47 0.14
CA PHE A 2 8.45 -10.08 -0.34
C PHE A 2 7.82 -10.92 0.78
N TRP A 3 6.51 -10.81 0.95
CA TRP A 3 5.76 -11.45 2.03
C TRP A 3 4.32 -11.74 1.60
N ASP A 4 3.65 -12.63 2.33
CA ASP A 4 2.22 -12.92 2.21
C ASP A 4 1.54 -12.85 3.59
N ALA A 5 0.24 -13.12 3.68
CA ALA A 5 -0.48 -13.17 4.95
C ALA A 5 0.10 -14.17 5.98
N LYS A 6 1.00 -15.08 5.57
CA LYS A 6 1.71 -16.05 6.43
C LYS A 6 3.14 -15.61 6.75
N GLY A 7 3.54 -14.39 6.38
CA GLY A 7 4.83 -13.79 6.70
C GLY A 7 5.81 -13.70 5.54
N VAL A 8 7.10 -13.49 5.86
CA VAL A 8 8.15 -13.15 4.89
C VAL A 8 8.59 -14.36 4.04
N ILE A 9 8.55 -14.18 2.72
CA ILE A 9 8.94 -15.18 1.72
C ILE A 9 10.39 -14.98 1.30
N LEU A 10 10.77 -13.79 0.86
CA LEU A 10 12.12 -13.48 0.39
C LEU A 10 12.57 -12.11 0.90
N LEU A 11 13.74 -12.08 1.52
CA LEU A 11 14.47 -10.86 1.80
C LEU A 11 15.69 -10.84 0.86
N ASP A 12 15.71 -9.88 -0.07
CA ASP A 12 16.83 -9.62 -0.95
C ASP A 12 17.39 -8.24 -0.60
N ILE A 13 18.56 -8.23 0.03
CA ILE A 13 19.24 -7.02 0.48
C ILE A 13 20.31 -6.70 -0.57
N LEU A 14 20.33 -5.46 -1.03
CA LEU A 14 21.37 -4.99 -1.93
C LEU A 14 22.60 -4.52 -1.14
N PRO A 15 23.80 -4.73 -1.68
CA PRO A 15 25.00 -4.04 -1.20
C PRO A 15 24.81 -2.53 -1.21
N GLN A 16 25.52 -1.86 -0.30
CA GLN A 16 25.47 -0.40 -0.18
C GLN A 16 25.85 0.27 -1.51
N GLY A 17 25.11 1.32 -1.88
CA GLY A 17 25.34 2.09 -3.10
C GLY A 17 24.79 1.47 -4.39
N GLN A 18 24.13 0.31 -4.33
CA GLN A 18 23.47 -0.28 -5.49
C GLN A 18 21.98 0.06 -5.54
N CYS A 19 21.48 0.30 -6.76
CA CYS A 19 20.06 0.50 -7.03
C CYS A 19 19.47 -0.75 -7.71
N ILE A 20 18.19 -1.03 -7.44
CA ILE A 20 17.46 -2.05 -8.21
C ILE A 20 17.22 -1.49 -9.62
N ASN A 21 17.86 -2.10 -10.62
CA ASN A 21 17.50 -1.93 -12.02
C ASN A 21 16.59 -3.08 -12.48
N ALA A 22 16.04 -2.97 -13.70
CA ALA A 22 15.10 -3.97 -14.22
C ALA A 22 15.70 -5.39 -14.29
N ALA A 23 16.97 -5.51 -14.70
CA ALA A 23 17.64 -6.81 -14.80
C ALA A 23 17.83 -7.46 -13.42
N ARG A 24 18.26 -6.67 -12.43
CA ARG A 24 18.39 -7.13 -11.04
C ARG A 24 17.03 -7.54 -10.49
N TYR A 25 15.99 -6.76 -10.76
CA TYR A 25 14.64 -7.09 -10.32
C TYR A 25 14.15 -8.42 -10.88
N CYS A 26 14.34 -8.68 -12.19
CA CYS A 26 13.99 -9.96 -12.80
C CYS A 26 14.69 -11.14 -12.11
N SER A 27 15.99 -11.01 -11.81
CA SER A 27 16.74 -12.03 -11.05
C SER A 27 16.20 -12.23 -9.63
N THR A 28 15.78 -11.16 -8.96
CA THR A 28 15.10 -11.25 -7.66
C THR A 28 13.76 -11.99 -7.78
N LEU A 29 13.02 -11.81 -8.87
CA LEU A 29 11.77 -12.52 -9.11
C LEU A 29 11.97 -14.02 -9.40
N ASP A 30 13.08 -14.42 -10.03
CA ASP A 30 13.46 -15.83 -10.16
C ASP A 30 13.70 -16.46 -8.78
N ARG A 31 14.47 -15.76 -7.93
CA ARG A 31 14.70 -16.19 -6.54
C ARG A 31 13.41 -16.23 -5.73
N LEU A 32 12.46 -15.33 -6.01
CA LEU A 32 11.14 -15.33 -5.39
C LEU A 32 10.34 -16.57 -5.77
N LYS A 33 10.31 -16.95 -7.06
CA LYS A 33 9.65 -18.19 -7.52
C LYS A 33 10.20 -19.40 -6.75
N GLU A 34 11.52 -19.53 -6.62
CA GLU A 34 12.13 -20.61 -5.84
C GLU A 34 11.78 -20.56 -4.34
N ALA A 35 11.82 -19.37 -3.75
CA ALA A 35 11.44 -19.18 -2.35
C ALA A 35 9.97 -19.58 -2.10
N ILE A 36 9.06 -19.26 -3.03
CA ILE A 36 7.65 -19.69 -2.97
C ILE A 36 7.54 -21.21 -3.09
N ARG A 37 8.23 -21.85 -4.05
CA ARG A 37 8.22 -23.32 -4.21
C ARG A 37 8.60 -24.02 -2.91
N ARG A 38 9.63 -23.52 -2.22
CA ARG A 38 10.13 -24.08 -0.97
C ARG A 38 9.26 -23.75 0.26
N LYS A 39 8.90 -22.48 0.45
CA LYS A 39 8.19 -22.01 1.65
C LYS A 39 6.67 -22.14 1.60
N ARG A 40 6.10 -22.27 0.40
CA ARG A 40 4.66 -22.36 0.14
C ARG A 40 4.36 -23.42 -0.95
N PRO A 41 4.59 -24.72 -0.68
CA PRO A 41 4.37 -25.78 -1.66
C PRO A 41 2.96 -25.72 -2.26
N GLY A 42 2.86 -25.89 -3.59
CA GLY A 42 1.59 -25.84 -4.32
C GLY A 42 1.03 -24.43 -4.59
N LEU A 43 1.57 -23.37 -3.98
CA LEU A 43 1.04 -22.02 -4.17
C LEU A 43 1.20 -21.52 -5.61
N LEU A 44 2.35 -21.75 -6.26
CA LEU A 44 2.55 -21.40 -7.67
C LEU A 44 1.62 -22.17 -8.62
N ARG A 45 1.18 -23.39 -8.25
CA ARG A 45 0.23 -24.17 -9.05
C ARG A 45 -1.18 -23.59 -9.01
N ARG A 46 -1.51 -22.87 -7.94
CA ARG A 46 -2.80 -22.17 -7.78
C ARG A 46 -2.83 -20.80 -8.46
N GLY A 47 -1.69 -20.34 -8.98
CA GLY A 47 -1.49 -18.98 -9.45
C GLY A 47 -1.23 -18.01 -8.29
N VAL A 48 -0.19 -17.18 -8.43
CA VAL A 48 0.15 -16.14 -7.46
C VAL A 48 0.08 -14.79 -8.14
N VAL A 49 -0.74 -13.90 -7.58
CA VAL A 49 -0.79 -12.50 -8.00
C VAL A 49 0.33 -11.75 -7.27
N LEU A 50 1.23 -11.13 -8.02
CA LEU A 50 2.25 -10.25 -7.44
C LEU A 50 1.71 -8.83 -7.35
N GLN A 51 1.71 -8.26 -6.14
CA GLN A 51 1.42 -6.85 -5.90
C GLN A 51 2.72 -6.11 -5.61
N HIS A 52 3.05 -5.13 -6.46
CA HIS A 52 4.18 -4.22 -6.28
C HIS A 52 3.81 -2.81 -6.78
N ASP A 53 4.64 -1.83 -6.46
CA ASP A 53 4.49 -0.45 -6.93
C ASP A 53 4.98 -0.27 -8.37
N ASN A 54 4.72 0.90 -8.95
CA ASN A 54 5.03 1.24 -10.34
C ASN A 54 6.44 1.86 -10.52
N ALA A 55 7.41 1.50 -9.66
CA ALA A 55 8.77 2.00 -9.77
C ALA A 55 9.37 1.67 -11.15
N THR A 56 10.26 2.52 -11.67
CA THR A 56 10.89 2.37 -12.99
C THR A 56 11.41 0.95 -13.30
N PRO A 57 12.15 0.26 -12.42
CA PRO A 57 12.58 -1.11 -12.71
C PRO A 57 11.42 -2.12 -12.80
N HIS A 58 10.29 -1.84 -12.15
CA HIS A 58 9.13 -2.73 -12.10
C HIS A 58 8.21 -2.57 -13.33
N SER A 59 8.16 -1.36 -13.89
CA SER A 59 7.38 -1.03 -15.08
C SER A 59 8.16 -1.13 -16.39
N ALA A 60 9.49 -1.31 -16.31
CA ALA A 60 10.34 -1.53 -17.47
C ALA A 60 9.88 -2.72 -18.32
N ASN A 61 10.03 -2.60 -19.64
CA ASN A 61 9.64 -3.64 -20.61
C ASN A 61 10.22 -5.02 -20.28
N LEU A 62 11.47 -5.08 -19.82
CA LEU A 62 12.12 -6.32 -19.43
C LEU A 62 11.34 -7.05 -18.31
N THR A 63 10.92 -6.31 -17.29
CA THR A 63 10.15 -6.85 -16.17
C THR A 63 8.74 -7.23 -16.60
N GLN A 64 8.10 -6.41 -17.43
CA GLN A 64 6.76 -6.70 -17.96
C GLN A 64 6.78 -7.99 -18.80
N GLN A 65 7.80 -8.18 -19.64
CA GLN A 65 8.00 -9.41 -20.40
C GLN A 65 8.23 -10.62 -19.50
N TRP A 66 9.03 -10.48 -18.43
CA TRP A 66 9.25 -11.55 -17.46
C TRP A 66 7.97 -11.98 -16.73
N LEU A 67 7.09 -11.02 -16.43
CA LEU A 67 5.81 -11.25 -15.74
C LEU A 67 4.71 -11.81 -16.66
N GLN A 68 4.88 -11.73 -17.99
CA GLN A 68 3.92 -12.34 -18.91
C GLN A 68 4.05 -13.87 -18.86
N PRO A 69 2.96 -14.62 -18.61
CA PRO A 69 3.01 -16.06 -18.72
C PRO A 69 3.27 -16.48 -20.18
N PRO A 70 4.03 -17.56 -20.42
CA PRO A 70 4.07 -18.17 -21.76
C PRO A 70 2.65 -18.59 -22.16
N LYS A 71 2.29 -18.39 -23.44
CA LYS A 71 0.96 -18.75 -23.98
C LYS A 71 0.63 -20.20 -23.59
N GLY A 72 -0.44 -20.38 -22.81
CA GLY A 72 -0.99 -21.70 -22.47
C GLY A 72 -0.61 -22.31 -21.11
N ILE A 73 0.16 -21.63 -20.25
CA ILE A 73 0.52 -22.16 -18.92
C ILE A 73 0.22 -21.13 -17.81
N ALA A 74 -0.90 -21.33 -17.10
CA ALA A 74 -1.32 -20.52 -15.95
C ALA A 74 -0.62 -20.93 -14.64
N ILE A 75 0.69 -21.17 -14.69
CA ILE A 75 1.46 -21.68 -13.54
C ILE A 75 2.60 -20.69 -13.24
N GLY A 76 2.50 -19.94 -12.15
CA GLY A 76 3.57 -19.03 -11.73
C GLY A 76 3.13 -17.73 -11.07
N LEU A 77 4.06 -16.77 -11.10
CA LEU A 77 3.87 -15.40 -10.66
C LEU A 77 3.24 -14.63 -11.82
N VAL A 78 2.01 -14.17 -11.67
CA VAL A 78 1.22 -13.56 -12.75
C VAL A 78 0.92 -12.11 -12.40
N TRP A 79 1.07 -11.22 -13.38
CA TRP A 79 0.56 -9.86 -13.26
C TRP A 79 -0.98 -9.90 -13.34
N PRO A 80 -1.70 -9.31 -12.38
CA PRO A 80 -3.16 -9.34 -12.42
C PRO A 80 -3.66 -8.73 -13.73
N ALA A 81 -4.74 -9.28 -14.27
CA ALA A 81 -5.47 -8.61 -15.33
C ALA A 81 -5.86 -7.20 -14.84
N ALA A 82 -5.91 -6.24 -15.76
CA ALA A 82 -6.38 -4.90 -15.42
C ALA A 82 -7.74 -5.01 -14.70
N PRO A 83 -7.94 -4.28 -13.60
CA PRO A 83 -9.19 -4.37 -12.85
C PRO A 83 -10.36 -4.02 -13.77
N GLY A 84 -11.34 -4.93 -13.87
CA GLY A 84 -12.53 -4.74 -14.70
C GLY A 84 -13.45 -3.63 -14.17
N ILE A 85 -13.33 -3.31 -12.89
CA ILE A 85 -14.00 -2.20 -12.24
C ILE A 85 -13.00 -1.05 -12.14
N LYS A 86 -13.30 0.07 -12.79
CA LYS A 86 -12.52 1.29 -12.63
C LYS A 86 -12.63 1.77 -11.20
N PHE A 87 -11.51 2.19 -10.62
CA PHE A 87 -11.51 2.86 -9.33
C PHE A 87 -12.43 4.10 -9.41
N ASP A 88 -13.29 4.29 -8.41
CA ASP A 88 -14.14 5.48 -8.39
C ASP A 88 -13.27 6.72 -8.09
N SER A 89 -13.05 7.53 -9.11
CA SER A 89 -12.24 8.74 -9.04
C SER A 89 -13.06 9.97 -8.68
N LYS A 90 -14.34 9.82 -8.34
CA LYS A 90 -15.18 10.94 -7.91
C LYS A 90 -14.71 11.46 -6.55
N PRO A 91 -14.86 12.76 -6.29
CA PRO A 91 -14.61 13.30 -4.96
C PRO A 91 -15.59 12.67 -3.96
N PRO A 92 -15.18 12.51 -2.68
CA PRO A 92 -16.06 11.95 -1.67
C PRO A 92 -17.34 12.77 -1.53
N SER A 93 -18.46 12.06 -1.36
CA SER A 93 -19.75 12.62 -1.02
C SER A 93 -19.86 12.88 0.48
N LEU A 94 -20.75 13.79 0.88
CA LEU A 94 -20.97 14.08 2.29
C LEU A 94 -21.52 12.85 3.05
N GLN A 95 -22.30 12.01 2.37
CA GLN A 95 -22.83 10.76 2.91
C GLN A 95 -21.70 9.76 3.24
N GLU A 96 -20.72 9.63 2.35
CA GLU A 96 -19.54 8.79 2.60
C GLU A 96 -18.71 9.31 3.77
N ASP A 97 -18.48 10.63 3.85
CA ASP A 97 -17.77 11.24 4.97
C ASP A 97 -18.49 10.99 6.30
N ILE A 98 -19.82 11.15 6.33
CA ILE A 98 -20.66 10.85 7.49
C ILE A 98 -20.53 9.37 7.88
N ALA A 99 -20.60 8.45 6.91
CA ALA A 99 -20.51 7.02 7.17
C ALA A 99 -19.15 6.63 7.76
N VAL A 100 -18.05 7.17 7.21
CA VAL A 100 -16.69 6.96 7.71
C VAL A 100 -16.54 7.48 9.13
N VAL A 101 -16.97 8.72 9.39
CA VAL A 101 -16.89 9.34 10.72
C VAL A 101 -17.71 8.56 11.75
N ASN A 102 -18.92 8.15 11.39
CA ASN A 102 -19.79 7.40 12.31
C ASN A 102 -19.24 6.01 12.63
N LYS A 103 -18.59 5.34 11.67
CA LYS A 103 -17.93 4.05 11.86
C LYS A 103 -16.71 4.14 12.80
N ALA A 104 -16.01 5.26 12.84
CA ALA A 104 -14.86 5.45 13.70
C ALA A 104 -15.24 5.52 15.20
N ARG A 105 -14.40 5.02 16.12
CA ARG A 105 -14.64 5.15 17.56
C ARG A 105 -14.53 6.61 17.97
N ALA A 106 -15.48 7.11 18.76
CA ALA A 106 -15.55 8.54 19.07
C ALA A 106 -14.30 9.10 19.77
N LYS A 107 -13.65 8.28 20.60
CA LYS A 107 -12.39 8.64 21.30
C LYS A 107 -11.13 8.51 20.43
N SER A 108 -11.23 7.91 19.24
CA SER A 108 -10.10 7.84 18.33
C SER A 108 -9.78 9.24 17.81
N ALA A 109 -8.49 9.57 17.81
CA ALA A 109 -7.97 10.86 17.39
C ALA A 109 -6.78 10.62 16.46
N PRO A 110 -7.03 10.36 15.16
CA PRO A 110 -5.97 10.08 14.21
C PRO A 110 -5.22 11.36 13.83
N GLY A 111 -3.91 11.22 13.60
CA GLY A 111 -3.06 12.32 13.16
C GLY A 111 -2.49 13.17 14.30
N PRO A 112 -1.52 14.05 13.98
CA PRO A 112 -0.74 14.77 14.98
C PRO A 112 -1.53 15.85 15.73
N ASN A 113 -2.70 16.26 15.21
CA ASN A 113 -3.54 17.26 15.86
C ASN A 113 -4.38 16.70 17.02
N GLY A 114 -4.43 15.38 17.20
CA GLY A 114 -5.14 14.74 18.31
C GLY A 114 -6.63 15.04 18.39
N VAL A 115 -7.28 15.44 17.29
CA VAL A 115 -8.70 15.81 17.29
C VAL A 115 -9.57 14.54 17.29
N PRO A 116 -10.45 14.33 18.29
CA PRO A 116 -11.26 13.13 18.38
C PRO A 116 -12.40 13.13 17.35
N TYR A 117 -12.76 11.94 16.85
CA TYR A 117 -13.91 11.77 15.96
C TYR A 117 -15.23 12.27 16.57
N LEU A 118 -15.33 12.31 17.90
CA LEU A 118 -16.47 12.88 18.64
C LEU A 118 -16.86 14.27 18.13
N LEU A 119 -15.88 15.14 17.84
CA LEU A 119 -16.12 16.50 17.36
C LEU A 119 -16.90 16.50 16.03
N TYR A 120 -16.48 15.65 15.09
CA TYR A 120 -17.11 15.54 13.78
C TYR A 120 -18.50 14.89 13.84
N LYS A 121 -18.76 14.05 14.87
CA LYS A 121 -20.09 13.45 15.11
C LYS A 121 -21.08 14.43 15.71
N ILE A 122 -20.64 15.22 16.70
CA ILE A 122 -21.51 16.15 17.43
C ILE A 122 -21.73 17.45 16.64
N CYS A 123 -20.72 17.92 15.90
CA CYS A 123 -20.75 19.22 15.25
C CYS A 123 -20.88 19.09 13.71
N PRO A 124 -22.10 19.07 13.15
CA PRO A 124 -22.31 18.85 11.72
C PRO A 124 -21.69 19.94 10.83
N ASN A 125 -21.56 21.17 11.33
CA ASN A 125 -20.90 22.25 10.60
C ASN A 125 -19.38 22.04 10.48
N ILE A 126 -18.76 21.42 11.49
CA ILE A 126 -17.33 21.05 11.44
C ILE A 126 -17.13 19.93 10.43
N LEU A 127 -18.01 18.91 10.42
CA LEU A 127 -17.99 17.85 9.41
C LEU A 127 -18.18 18.41 7.99
N LYS A 128 -19.13 19.33 7.79
CA LYS A 128 -19.31 20.03 6.50
C LYS A 128 -18.08 20.83 6.09
N LYS A 129 -17.36 21.42 7.04
CA LYS A 129 -16.10 22.13 6.77
C LYS A 129 -15.00 21.16 6.34
N LEU A 130 -14.85 20.03 7.04
CA LEU A 130 -13.94 18.94 6.66
C LEU A 130 -14.24 18.45 5.23
N HIS A 131 -15.50 18.16 4.93
CA HIS A 131 -15.95 17.76 3.60
C HIS A 131 -15.54 18.77 2.50
N LYS A 132 -15.73 20.07 2.75
CA LYS A 132 -15.29 21.13 1.82
C LYS A 132 -13.78 21.11 1.58
N ILE A 133 -12.99 20.89 2.63
CA ILE A 133 -11.52 20.79 2.52
C ILE A 133 -11.14 19.56 1.70
N LEU A 134 -11.70 18.38 2.00
CA LEU A 134 -11.44 17.13 1.28
C LEU A 134 -11.76 17.26 -0.22
N ARG A 135 -12.93 17.81 -0.55
CA ARG A 135 -13.32 18.04 -1.96
C ARG A 135 -12.43 19.08 -2.65
N SER A 136 -11.99 20.11 -1.93
CA SER A 136 -11.07 21.10 -2.47
C SER A 136 -9.70 20.48 -2.79
N ALA A 137 -9.15 19.69 -1.87
CA ALA A 137 -7.89 18.98 -2.07
C ALA A 137 -7.99 18.01 -3.26
N TRP A 138 -9.09 17.26 -3.36
CA TRP A 138 -9.35 16.33 -4.46
C TRP A 138 -9.43 17.02 -5.83
N LYS A 139 -10.16 18.13 -5.93
CA LYS A 139 -10.34 18.86 -7.19
C LYS A 139 -9.08 19.58 -7.65
N ASN A 140 -8.34 20.15 -6.72
CA ASN A 140 -7.19 21.00 -7.05
C ASN A 140 -5.88 20.23 -7.11
N ILE A 141 -5.83 18.98 -6.64
CA ILE A 141 -4.61 18.16 -6.50
C ILE A 141 -3.52 18.94 -5.72
N LYS A 142 -3.95 19.85 -4.86
CA LYS A 142 -3.09 20.67 -4.00
C LYS A 142 -3.26 20.17 -2.58
N ILE A 143 -2.28 19.41 -2.14
CA ILE A 143 -2.14 18.97 -0.76
C ILE A 143 -1.22 19.98 -0.06
N SER A 144 -1.54 20.37 1.18
CA SER A 144 -0.66 21.28 1.92
C SER A 144 0.69 20.60 2.17
N LYS A 145 1.78 21.38 2.21
CA LYS A 145 3.11 20.83 2.52
C LYS A 145 3.14 20.12 3.85
N GLU A 146 2.41 20.61 4.87
CA GLU A 146 2.32 19.94 6.16
C GLU A 146 1.67 18.55 6.09
N TRP A 147 0.84 18.30 5.07
CA TRP A 147 0.20 16.99 4.84
C TRP A 147 1.06 16.07 3.95
N MET A 148 2.13 16.61 3.35
CA MET A 148 3.12 15.86 2.57
C MET A 148 4.36 15.48 3.39
N THR A 149 4.48 16.01 4.61
CA THR A 149 5.53 15.64 5.56
C THR A 149 5.01 14.49 6.43
N ALA A 150 5.67 13.34 6.35
CA ALA A 150 5.50 12.26 7.31
C ALA A 150 6.66 12.34 8.31
N GLU A 151 6.34 12.57 9.58
CA GLU A 151 7.30 12.38 10.67
C GLU A 151 7.14 10.94 11.18
N GLU A 152 8.18 10.13 10.99
CA GLU A 152 8.21 8.76 11.49
C GLU A 152 8.43 8.79 13.01
N VAL A 153 7.36 8.63 13.79
CA VAL A 153 7.46 8.38 15.22
C VAL A 153 7.53 6.88 15.43
N TYR A 154 8.69 6.38 15.85
CA TYR A 154 8.85 4.97 16.24
C TYR A 154 8.09 4.74 17.55
N ILE A 155 6.92 4.10 17.46
CA ILE A 155 6.15 3.69 18.63
C ILE A 155 6.54 2.23 18.93
N PRO A 156 7.36 1.97 19.97
CA PRO A 156 7.63 0.62 20.40
C PRO A 156 6.31 -0.05 20.82
N LYS A 157 6.06 -1.25 20.29
CA LYS A 157 4.81 -2.00 20.56
C LYS A 157 4.79 -2.70 21.92
N GLU A 158 5.78 -2.49 22.76
CA GLU A 158 5.87 -3.13 24.08
C GLU A 158 5.70 -2.10 25.19
N GLN A 159 4.91 -2.47 26.20
CA GLN A 159 4.45 -1.60 27.28
C GLN A 159 5.59 -1.12 28.21
N ASP A 160 6.80 -1.66 28.05
CA ASP A 160 7.96 -1.44 28.93
C ASP A 160 9.31 -1.20 28.21
N SER A 161 9.34 -0.78 26.94
CA SER A 161 10.63 -0.52 26.28
C SER A 161 11.26 0.79 26.79
N LYS A 162 12.33 0.69 27.60
CA LYS A 162 13.04 1.82 28.23
C LYS A 162 14.36 2.23 27.55
N GLY A 163 14.53 2.03 26.25
CA GLY A 163 15.77 2.42 25.60
C GLY A 163 15.65 2.62 24.10
N ILE A 164 15.78 3.87 23.67
CA ILE A 164 16.22 4.21 22.32
C ILE A 164 17.57 4.89 22.54
N ASN A 165 18.65 4.10 22.49
CA ASN A 165 20.02 4.61 22.39
C ASN A 165 20.46 4.49 20.94
#